data_AF-A0A1C3NV87-F1
#
_entry.id   AF-A0A1C3NV87-F1
#
_cell.length_a   1.000
_cell.length_b   1.000
_cell.length_c   1.000
_cell.angle_alpha   90.00
_cell.angle_beta   90.00
_cell.angle_gamma   90.00
#
_symmetry.space_group_name_H-M   'P 1'
#
loop_
_entity.id
_entity.type
_entity.pdbx_description
1 polymer ?
#
loop_
_entity_poly.entity_id
_entity_poly.type
_entity_poly.pdbx_seq_one_letter_code
_entity_poly.pdbx_strand_id
1 'polypeptide(L)'
;MGRFAGYPVLNKDDHGPGHAGSFPDRGNPVATLQNALNIVLRHEDHADPLRLGPDGQSGDRTYATLTSFQRWWGLAADGIAGPATWAGLDSALRLYGR
;
A
#
# COMPACT_ATOMS: atom_id res chain seq x y z
N MET A 1 1.54 8.81 17.03
CA MET A 1 0.97 8.84 15.67
C MET A 1 1.55 7.68 14.87
N GLY A 2 0.74 6.99 14.07
CA GLY A 2 1.19 5.86 13.23
C GLY A 2 2.07 6.29 12.05
N ARG A 3 2.81 5.36 11.44
CA ARG A 3 3.81 5.69 10.39
C ARG A 3 3.20 6.38 9.16
N PHE A 4 1.93 6.06 8.88
CA PHE A 4 1.15 6.60 7.76
C PHE A 4 0.17 7.71 8.16
N ALA A 5 0.29 8.27 9.36
CA ALA A 5 -0.56 9.39 9.77
C ALA A 5 -0.36 10.60 8.84
N GLY A 6 -1.46 11.11 8.27
CA GLY A 6 -1.46 12.25 7.35
C GLY A 6 -1.21 11.88 5.88
N TYR A 7 -1.19 10.59 5.52
CA TYR A 7 -1.19 10.19 4.10
C TYR A 7 -2.50 10.59 3.41
N PRO A 8 -2.45 10.94 2.12
CA PRO A 8 -3.65 11.28 1.35
C PRO A 8 -4.55 10.06 1.14
N VAL A 9 -5.79 10.34 0.76
CA VAL A 9 -6.68 9.30 0.20
C VAL A 9 -6.20 8.99 -1.21
N LEU A 10 -5.95 7.71 -1.50
CA LEU A 10 -5.61 7.26 -2.86
C LEU A 10 -6.75 6.44 -3.45
N ASN A 11 -6.98 6.61 -4.74
CA ASN A 11 -7.96 5.93 -5.56
C ASN A 11 -7.27 5.11 -6.65
N LYS A 12 -8.06 4.30 -7.35
CA LYS A 12 -7.61 3.66 -8.58
C LYS A 12 -7.18 4.73 -9.60
N ASP A 13 -6.12 4.42 -10.36
CA ASP A 13 -5.58 5.25 -11.43
C ASP A 13 -4.93 6.57 -10.95
N ASP A 14 -4.71 6.74 -9.63
CA ASP A 14 -3.87 7.81 -9.12
C ASP A 14 -2.41 7.58 -9.55
N HIS A 15 -1.75 8.70 -9.85
CA HIS A 15 -0.36 8.76 -10.30
C HIS A 15 0.47 9.66 -9.40
N GLY A 16 1.65 9.20 -8.99
CA GLY A 16 2.63 9.97 -8.23
C GLY A 16 3.98 10.10 -8.96
N PRO A 17 4.97 10.77 -8.33
CA PRO A 17 6.30 11.02 -8.92
C PRO A 17 7.16 9.76 -9.16
N GLY A 18 6.62 8.55 -9.00
CA GLY A 18 7.32 7.30 -9.22
C GLY A 18 7.94 6.72 -7.94
N HIS A 19 9.12 6.10 -8.10
CA HIS A 19 9.75 5.24 -7.11
C HIS A 19 9.98 5.93 -5.76
N ALA A 20 9.53 5.29 -4.67
CA ALA A 20 9.77 5.78 -3.32
C ALA A 20 11.25 5.63 -2.94
N GLY A 21 11.92 6.73 -2.58
CA GLY A 21 13.33 6.72 -2.18
C GLY A 21 13.56 6.42 -0.70
N SER A 22 12.50 6.45 0.11
CA SER A 22 12.50 6.11 1.54
C SER A 22 11.21 5.33 1.87
N PHE A 23 11.16 4.61 2.99
CA PHE A 23 9.91 3.95 3.39
C PHE A 23 9.57 4.29 4.85
N PRO A 24 8.39 4.87 5.13
CA PRO A 24 7.37 5.33 4.18
C PRO A 24 7.75 6.69 3.53
N ASP A 25 7.47 6.90 2.24
CA ASP A 25 7.75 8.15 1.51
C ASP A 25 6.49 8.99 1.29
N ARG A 26 6.39 10.11 2.01
CA ARG A 26 5.24 11.01 1.94
C ARG A 26 5.14 11.78 0.61
N GLY A 27 6.25 11.95 -0.09
CA GLY A 27 6.28 12.54 -1.43
C GLY A 27 5.80 11.57 -2.51
N ASN A 28 5.83 10.26 -2.23
CA ASN A 28 5.45 9.20 -3.14
C ASN A 28 4.43 8.24 -2.51
N PRO A 29 3.18 8.70 -2.26
CA PRO A 29 2.21 7.93 -1.50
C PRO A 29 1.74 6.66 -2.22
N VAL A 30 1.62 6.66 -3.54
CA VAL A 30 1.22 5.47 -4.32
C VAL A 30 2.31 4.39 -4.27
N ALA A 31 3.57 4.76 -4.51
CA ALA A 31 4.69 3.81 -4.39
C ALA A 31 4.85 3.29 -2.95
N THR A 32 4.59 4.15 -1.95
CA THR A 32 4.55 3.73 -0.55
C THR A 32 3.43 2.73 -0.27
N LEU A 33 2.23 2.94 -0.83
CA LEU A 33 1.13 1.98 -0.73
C LEU A 33 1.52 0.62 -1.34
N GLN A 34 2.05 0.63 -2.56
CA GLN A 34 2.47 -0.58 -3.27
C GLN A 34 3.55 -1.35 -2.47
N ASN A 35 4.55 -0.65 -1.93
CA ASN A 35 5.56 -1.25 -1.07
C ASN A 35 4.97 -1.82 0.23
N ALA A 36 4.07 -1.09 0.89
CA ALA A 36 3.43 -1.56 2.11
C ALA A 36 2.62 -2.83 1.86
N LEU A 37 1.85 -2.89 0.75
CA LEU A 37 1.10 -4.07 0.33
C LEU A 37 2.01 -5.25 0.04
N ASN A 38 3.12 -5.05 -0.68
CA ASN A 38 4.11 -6.09 -0.93
C ASN A 38 4.64 -6.69 0.37
N ILE A 39 4.95 -5.85 1.37
CA ILE A 39 5.47 -6.32 2.66
C ILE A 39 4.40 -7.09 3.44
N VAL A 40 3.20 -6.52 3.63
CA VAL A 40 2.17 -7.14 4.48
C VAL A 40 1.58 -8.40 3.86
N LEU A 41 1.65 -8.54 2.54
CA LEU A 41 1.23 -9.74 1.81
C LEU A 41 2.40 -10.69 1.49
N ARG A 42 3.62 -10.37 1.93
CA ARG A 42 4.86 -11.18 1.73
C ARG A 42 5.26 -11.37 0.26
N HIS A 43 4.87 -10.46 -0.62
CA HIS A 43 5.29 -10.38 -2.03
C HIS A 43 6.56 -9.51 -2.17
N GLU A 44 7.56 -9.78 -1.33
CA GLU A 44 8.79 -8.99 -1.29
C GLU A 44 9.83 -9.46 -2.31
N ASP A 45 9.79 -10.74 -2.66
CA ASP A 45 10.66 -11.34 -3.67
C ASP A 45 10.36 -10.73 -5.04
N HIS A 46 11.41 -10.26 -5.72
CA HIS A 46 11.32 -9.70 -7.05
C HIS A 46 10.90 -10.73 -8.12
N ALA A 47 11.08 -12.02 -7.85
CA ALA A 47 10.60 -13.09 -8.70
C ALA A 47 9.12 -13.43 -8.50
N ASP A 48 8.46 -12.88 -7.47
CA ASP A 48 7.06 -13.15 -7.17
C ASP A 48 6.13 -12.50 -8.22
N PRO A 49 5.31 -13.28 -8.95
CA PRO A 49 4.41 -12.73 -9.96
C PRO A 49 3.29 -11.84 -9.38
N LEU A 50 3.02 -11.91 -8.08
CA LEU A 50 2.02 -11.11 -7.38
C LEU A 50 2.61 -9.81 -6.79
N ARG A 51 3.93 -9.63 -6.84
CA ARG A 51 4.58 -8.41 -6.40
C ARG A 51 4.14 -7.23 -7.26
N LEU A 52 3.69 -6.17 -6.59
CA LEU A 52 3.43 -4.89 -7.23
C LEU A 52 4.73 -4.20 -7.57
N GLY A 53 4.79 -3.57 -8.74
CA GLY A 53 5.83 -2.59 -9.04
C GLY A 53 5.56 -1.32 -8.24
N PRO A 54 6.48 -0.84 -7.38
CA PRO A 54 6.35 0.45 -6.70
C PRO A 54 6.69 1.59 -7.67
N ASP A 55 5.86 1.72 -8.70
CA ASP A 55 6.01 2.63 -9.85
C ASP A 55 5.23 3.93 -9.69
N GLY A 56 4.46 4.07 -8.60
CA GLY A 56 3.64 5.25 -8.35
C GLY A 56 2.35 5.29 -9.17
N GLN A 57 1.95 4.21 -9.83
CA GLN A 57 0.71 4.10 -10.60
C GLN A 57 -0.23 3.05 -9.99
N SER A 58 -1.38 3.49 -9.49
CA SER A 58 -2.34 2.62 -8.79
C SER A 58 -3.37 1.97 -9.73
N GLY A 59 -2.90 1.31 -10.78
CA GLY A 59 -3.77 0.62 -11.75
C GLY A 59 -4.46 -0.64 -11.21
N ASP A 60 -5.06 -1.42 -12.10
CA ASP A 60 -5.88 -2.61 -11.78
C ASP A 60 -5.23 -3.58 -10.78
N ARG A 61 -3.93 -3.86 -10.94
CA ARG A 61 -3.20 -4.77 -10.05
C ARG A 61 -3.11 -4.21 -8.63
N THR A 62 -2.75 -2.94 -8.48
CA THR A 62 -2.68 -2.30 -7.16
C THR A 62 -4.05 -2.29 -6.49
N TYR A 63 -5.12 -2.01 -7.23
CA TYR A 63 -6.48 -2.02 -6.72
C TYR A 63 -6.94 -3.43 -6.29
N ALA A 64 -6.66 -4.47 -7.08
CA ALA A 64 -6.98 -5.85 -6.73
C ALA A 64 -6.24 -6.31 -5.45
N THR A 65 -4.97 -5.94 -5.32
CA THR A 65 -4.18 -6.24 -4.13
C THR A 65 -4.67 -5.46 -2.91
N LEU A 66 -5.02 -4.18 -3.09
CA LEU A 66 -5.56 -3.32 -2.03
C LEU A 66 -6.89 -3.85 -1.48
N THR A 67 -7.83 -4.19 -2.36
CA THR A 67 -9.12 -4.77 -1.95
C THR A 67 -8.94 -6.12 -1.26
N SER A 68 -7.99 -6.94 -1.70
CA SER A 68 -7.65 -8.21 -1.04
C SER A 68 -7.13 -7.98 0.38
N PHE A 69 -6.22 -7.02 0.56
CA PHE A 69 -5.73 -6.61 1.88
C PHE A 69 -6.88 -6.10 2.77
N GLN A 70 -7.72 -5.20 2.26
CA GLN A 70 -8.84 -4.63 3.01
C GLN A 70 -9.80 -5.73 3.51
N ARG A 71 -10.14 -6.72 2.66
CA ARG A 71 -10.98 -7.87 3.06
C ARG A 71 -10.33 -8.68 4.18
N TRP A 72 -9.05 -9.00 4.03
CA TRP A 72 -8.29 -9.75 5.03
C TRP A 72 -8.18 -9.02 6.37
N TRP A 73 -8.12 -7.69 6.34
CA TRP A 73 -7.99 -6.86 7.53
C TRP A 73 -9.34 -6.42 8.12
N GLY A 74 -10.47 -6.91 7.59
CA GLY A 74 -11.81 -6.55 8.08
C GLY A 74 -12.22 -5.10 7.79
N LEU A 75 -11.63 -4.49 6.77
CA LEU A 75 -11.96 -3.15 6.29
C LEU A 75 -12.99 -3.21 5.15
N ALA A 76 -13.61 -2.06 4.84
CA ALA A 76 -14.38 -1.93 3.61
C ALA A 76 -13.46 -2.18 2.41
N ALA A 77 -13.83 -3.14 1.54
CA ALA A 77 -13.07 -3.53 0.36
C ALA A 77 -13.41 -2.67 -0.85
N ASP A 78 -13.35 -1.36 -0.66
CA ASP A 78 -13.68 -0.33 -1.66
C ASP A 78 -12.52 -0.01 -2.61
N GLY A 79 -11.31 -0.49 -2.27
CA GLY A 79 -10.06 -0.23 -2.97
C GLY A 79 -9.67 1.25 -2.97
N ILE A 80 -10.09 1.99 -1.94
CA ILE A 80 -9.65 3.34 -1.63
C ILE A 80 -8.68 3.25 -0.46
N ALA A 81 -7.45 3.75 -0.63
CA ALA A 81 -6.49 3.81 0.47
C ALA A 81 -6.71 5.07 1.30
N GLY A 82 -7.71 5.01 2.18
CA GLY A 82 -8.04 6.07 3.14
C GLY A 82 -7.37 5.90 4.51
N PRO A 83 -7.67 6.79 5.49
CA PRO A 83 -7.07 6.75 6.83
C PRO A 83 -7.18 5.40 7.54
N ALA A 84 -8.32 4.69 7.36
CA ALA A 84 -8.53 3.37 7.92
C ALA A 84 -7.58 2.32 7.31
N THR A 85 -7.40 2.36 5.98
CA THR A 85 -6.48 1.47 5.26
C THR A 85 -5.03 1.73 5.64
N TRP A 86 -4.63 2.99 5.73
CA TRP A 86 -3.30 3.39 6.21
C TRP A 86 -3.05 2.91 7.65
N ALA A 87 -4.01 3.07 8.55
CA ALA A 87 -3.89 2.55 9.92
C ALA A 87 -3.82 1.01 9.96
N GLY A 88 -4.56 0.33 9.08
CA GLY A 88 -4.49 -1.12 8.91
C GLY A 88 -3.09 -1.58 8.48
N LEU A 89 -2.51 -0.92 7.46
CA LEU A 89 -1.15 -1.21 6.99
C LEU A 89 -0.11 -0.97 8.08
N ASP A 90 -0.21 0.13 8.83
CA ASP A 90 0.68 0.43 9.96
C ASP A 90 0.64 -0.68 11.03
N SER A 91 -0.57 -1.19 11.32
CA SER A 91 -0.78 -2.27 12.28
C SER A 91 -0.22 -3.59 11.76
N ALA A 92 -0.52 -3.95 10.50
CA ALA A 92 -0.02 -5.15 9.87
C ALA A 92 1.52 -5.18 9.84
N LEU A 93 2.16 -4.09 9.41
CA LEU A 93 3.62 -4.00 9.39
C LEU A 93 4.24 -4.17 10.78
N ARG A 94 3.64 -3.60 11.83
CA ARG A 94 4.10 -3.83 13.22
C ARG A 94 4.03 -5.30 13.62
N LEU A 95 2.94 -6.00 13.26
CA LEU A 95 2.80 -7.42 13.56
C LEU A 95 3.84 -8.28 12.86
N TYR A 96 4.31 -7.87 11.68
CA TYR A 96 5.35 -8.56 10.92
C TYR A 96 6.78 -8.07 11.23
N GLY A 97 6.97 -7.23 12.25
CA GLY A 97 8.30 -6.78 12.71
C GLY A 97 8.96 -5.74 11.80
N ARG A 98 8.17 -5.00 11.01
CA ARG A 98 8.59 -3.96 10.06
C ARG A 98 8.19 -2.56 10.51
#